data_AF-A0A8T4JJF3-F1
#
_entry.id   AF-A0A8T4JJF3-F1
#
_cell.length_a   1.000
_cell.length_b   1.000
_cell.length_c   1.000
_cell.angle_alpha   90.00
_cell.angle_beta   90.00
_cell.angle_gamma   90.00
#
_symmetry.space_group_name_H-M   'P 1'
#
loop_
_entity.id
_entity.type
_entity.pdbx_description
1 polymer ?
#
loop_
_entity_poly.entity_id
_entity_poly.type
_entity_poly.pdbx_seq_one_letter_code
_entity_poly.pdbx_strand_id
1 'polypeptide(L)'
;MLKSQKHVFWQALFVTILIFGVGIVFGIILENWRTGKVDELYQRSEISLLDIKLQTEIYSQGDFKCNSAVRETFNFAERIYEEARQLERYETASTLSEELKTRHQKYDILRANLFFNSLRIREKCEDSFNTALYIYQYNNQSIDTKAKQNVFSKLLGELKDREGTKLLLVPMAGDNGIVSINLIMDKFNIAKEELPVILINNDIKINDLTTVEELEAYIKKPKTRKWSDSSDDVIEKEIEKEELKVIRL
;
A
#
# COMPACT_ATOMS: atom_id res chain seq x y z
N MET A 1 -47.69 57.09 -7.28
CA MET A 1 -46.27 57.40 -7.01
C MET A 1 -45.52 56.12 -6.64
N LEU A 2 -45.09 55.34 -7.63
CA LEU A 2 -44.12 54.26 -7.41
C LEU A 2 -42.73 54.88 -7.47
N LYS A 3 -42.28 55.41 -6.32
CA LYS A 3 -40.92 55.95 -6.17
C LYS A 3 -39.95 54.80 -6.40
N SER A 4 -39.15 54.90 -7.47
CA SER A 4 -38.29 53.85 -8.03
C SER A 4 -37.59 52.98 -6.96
N GLN A 5 -38.07 51.76 -6.76
CA GLN A 5 -37.47 50.74 -5.87
C GLN A 5 -36.14 50.15 -6.40
N LYS A 6 -35.60 50.66 -7.51
CA LYS A 6 -34.36 50.16 -8.13
C LYS A 6 -33.14 50.21 -7.21
N HIS A 7 -33.12 51.12 -6.22
CA HIS A 7 -32.01 51.20 -5.25
C HIS A 7 -31.90 50.00 -4.31
N VAL A 8 -33.03 49.41 -3.90
CA VAL A 8 -33.05 48.27 -2.98
C VAL A 8 -32.48 47.02 -3.65
N PHE A 9 -32.79 46.82 -4.94
CA PHE A 9 -32.24 45.72 -5.74
C PHE A 9 -30.71 45.81 -5.87
N TRP A 10 -30.17 47.00 -6.12
CA TRP A 10 -28.72 47.20 -6.23
C TRP A 10 -27.98 46.97 -4.90
N GLN A 11 -28.58 47.38 -3.78
CA GLN A 11 -28.02 47.12 -2.45
C GLN A 11 -27.97 45.61 -2.16
N ALA A 12 -29.06 44.89 -2.43
CA ALA A 12 -29.11 43.45 -2.23
C ALA A 12 -28.08 42.71 -3.10
N LEU A 13 -27.96 43.08 -4.38
CA LEU A 13 -26.99 42.48 -5.30
C LEU A 13 -25.54 42.66 -4.79
N PHE A 14 -25.20 43.86 -4.31
CA PHE A 14 -23.87 44.14 -3.78
C PHE A 14 -23.56 43.29 -2.54
N VAL A 15 -24.52 43.18 -1.61
CA VAL A 15 -24.37 42.34 -0.41
C VAL A 15 -24.20 40.87 -0.79
N THR A 16 -24.98 40.36 -1.76
CA THR A 16 -24.83 38.98 -2.25
C THR A 16 -23.45 38.74 -2.87
N ILE A 17 -22.96 39.65 -3.72
CA ILE A 17 -21.62 39.54 -4.33
C ILE A 17 -20.55 39.55 -3.24
N LEU A 18 -20.69 40.39 -2.21
CA LEU A 18 -19.73 40.45 -1.11
C LEU A 18 -19.71 39.15 -0.31
N ILE A 19 -20.87 38.65 0.11
CA ILE A 19 -20.97 37.39 0.88
C ILE A 19 -20.44 36.22 0.05
N PHE A 20 -20.82 36.15 -1.22
CA PHE A 20 -20.37 35.08 -2.12
C PHE A 20 -18.86 35.17 -2.41
N GLY A 21 -18.34 36.39 -2.61
CA GLY A 21 -16.92 36.64 -2.80
C GLY A 21 -16.08 36.22 -1.58
N VAL A 22 -16.53 36.56 -0.37
CA VAL A 22 -15.90 36.10 0.88
C VAL A 22 -15.95 34.57 0.98
N GLY A 23 -17.09 33.95 0.65
CA GLY A 23 -17.24 32.50 0.63
C GLY A 23 -16.27 31.81 -0.34
N ILE A 24 -16.09 32.35 -1.56
CA ILE A 24 -15.14 31.82 -2.54
C ILE A 24 -13.70 31.93 -2.03
N VAL A 25 -13.31 33.11 -1.52
CA VAL A 25 -11.95 33.31 -1.00
C VAL A 25 -11.67 32.34 0.15
N PHE A 26 -12.63 32.17 1.06
CA PHE A 26 -12.49 31.22 2.16
C PHE A 26 -12.40 29.77 1.68
N GLY A 27 -13.19 29.39 0.67
CA GLY A 27 -13.11 28.09 0.01
C GLY A 27 -11.73 27.83 -0.59
N ILE A 28 -11.17 28.79 -1.32
CA ILE A 28 -9.83 28.68 -1.93
C ILE A 28 -8.74 28.54 -0.85
N ILE A 29 -8.84 29.28 0.26
CA ILE A 29 -7.87 29.17 1.36
C ILE A 29 -7.90 27.77 1.98
N LEU A 30 -9.10 27.23 2.23
CA LEU A 30 -9.27 25.89 2.80
C LEU A 30 -8.74 24.81 1.84
N GLU A 31 -9.05 24.92 0.55
CA GLU A 31 -8.52 24.05 -0.51
C GLU A 31 -6.98 24.07 -0.53
N ASN A 32 -6.36 25.25 -0.52
CA ASN A 32 -4.91 25.41 -0.53
C ASN A 32 -4.23 24.80 0.71
N TRP A 33 -4.83 24.95 1.90
CA TRP A 33 -4.30 24.33 3.12
C TRP A 33 -4.37 22.81 3.06
N ARG A 34 -5.45 22.27 2.50
CA ARG A 34 -5.58 20.82 2.27
C ARG A 34 -4.50 20.33 1.29
N THR A 35 -4.31 21.01 0.17
CA THR A 35 -3.31 20.65 -0.84
C THR A 35 -1.89 20.68 -0.27
N GLY A 36 -1.54 21.75 0.45
CA GLY A 36 -0.22 21.87 1.07
C GLY A 36 0.08 20.76 2.08
N LYS A 37 -0.93 20.27 2.82
CA LYS A 37 -0.72 19.15 3.74
C LYS A 37 -0.43 17.84 3.01
N VAL A 38 -1.06 17.62 1.86
CA VAL A 38 -0.80 16.40 1.10
C VAL A 38 0.55 16.46 0.36
N ASP A 39 0.98 17.64 -0.09
CA ASP A 39 2.32 17.83 -0.66
C ASP A 39 3.42 17.54 0.38
N GLU A 40 3.21 17.88 1.65
CA GLU A 40 4.14 17.53 2.73
C GLU A 40 4.22 16.00 2.94
N LEU A 41 3.06 15.32 2.97
CA LEU A 41 3.01 13.85 3.05
C LEU A 41 3.74 13.21 1.85
N TYR A 42 3.61 13.84 0.68
CA TYR A 42 4.28 13.40 -0.54
C TYR A 42 5.81 13.42 -0.43
N GLN A 43 6.39 14.56 -0.05
CA GLN A 43 7.84 14.69 0.10
C GLN A 43 8.39 13.70 1.14
N ARG A 44 7.64 13.46 2.23
CA ARG A 44 8.03 12.50 3.27
C ARG A 44 8.03 11.05 2.77
N SER A 45 7.05 10.70 1.93
CA SER A 45 6.97 9.39 1.28
C SER A 45 8.12 9.18 0.27
N GLU A 46 8.52 10.21 -0.48
CA GLU A 46 9.69 10.12 -1.38
C GLU A 46 11.00 9.90 -0.62
N ILE A 47 11.23 10.64 0.47
CA ILE A 47 12.39 10.44 1.34
C ILE A 47 12.38 9.02 1.91
N SER A 48 11.22 8.54 2.35
CA SER A 48 11.04 7.17 2.84
C SER A 48 11.34 6.10 1.78
N LEU A 49 10.98 6.35 0.51
CA LEU A 49 11.31 5.46 -0.61
C LEU A 49 12.81 5.41 -0.89
N LEU A 50 13.50 6.55 -0.80
CA LEU A 50 14.94 6.60 -0.98
C LEU A 50 15.68 5.92 0.17
N ASP A 51 15.23 6.17 1.41
CA ASP A 51 15.75 5.53 2.62
C ASP A 51 15.59 4.01 2.56
N ILE A 52 14.42 3.49 2.18
CA ILE A 52 14.23 2.03 2.08
C ILE A 52 15.14 1.42 1.01
N LYS A 53 15.31 2.08 -0.15
CA LYS A 53 16.22 1.60 -1.20
C LYS A 53 17.67 1.56 -0.72
N LEU A 54 18.10 2.57 0.02
CA LEU A 54 19.43 2.60 0.63
C LEU A 54 19.58 1.49 1.68
N GLN A 55 18.57 1.26 2.52
CA GLN A 55 18.56 0.15 3.49
C GLN A 55 18.64 -1.21 2.78
N THR A 56 17.88 -1.39 1.70
CA THR A 56 17.93 -2.60 0.86
C THR A 56 19.33 -2.87 0.34
N GLU A 57 20.04 -1.83 -0.11
CA GLU A 57 21.41 -1.90 -0.59
C GLU A 57 22.40 -2.19 0.55
N ILE A 58 22.22 -1.58 1.72
CA ILE A 58 23.04 -1.90 2.90
C ILE A 58 22.84 -3.37 3.30
N TYR A 59 21.61 -3.88 3.24
CA TYR A 59 21.33 -5.27 3.55
C TYR A 59 21.89 -6.24 2.50
N SER A 60 22.06 -5.82 1.24
CA SER A 60 22.68 -6.66 0.21
C SER A 60 24.17 -6.91 0.50
N GLN A 61 24.87 -5.93 1.10
CA GLN A 61 26.30 -5.97 1.41
C GLN A 61 26.70 -6.88 2.59
N GLY A 62 25.74 -7.50 3.28
CA GLY A 62 25.96 -8.75 4.04
C GLY A 62 26.31 -8.62 5.52
N ASP A 63 26.62 -7.44 6.05
CA ASP A 63 27.00 -7.27 7.46
C ASP A 63 26.03 -6.35 8.22
N PHE A 64 24.91 -6.90 8.68
CA PHE A 64 23.94 -6.15 9.47
C PHE A 64 23.36 -6.95 10.64
N LYS A 65 22.96 -6.25 11.70
CA LYS A 65 22.32 -6.85 12.86
C LYS A 65 20.84 -7.13 12.56
N CYS A 66 20.46 -8.39 12.49
CA CYS A 66 19.09 -8.84 12.22
C CYS A 66 18.05 -8.15 13.12
N ASN A 67 18.30 -8.04 14.42
CA ASN A 67 17.38 -7.38 15.35
C ASN A 67 17.12 -5.90 14.98
N SER A 68 18.15 -5.19 14.51
CA SER A 68 18.00 -3.81 14.04
C SER A 68 17.20 -3.76 12.74
N ALA A 69 17.52 -4.61 11.77
CA ALA A 69 16.82 -4.63 10.48
C ALA A 69 15.33 -4.97 10.62
N VAL A 70 15.02 -5.97 11.44
CA VAL A 70 13.63 -6.34 11.77
C VAL A 70 12.92 -5.16 12.42
N ARG A 71 13.51 -4.56 13.47
CA ARG A 71 12.90 -3.42 14.16
C ARG A 71 12.64 -2.24 13.21
N GLU A 72 13.61 -1.86 12.38
CA GLU A 72 13.43 -0.75 11.45
C GLU A 72 12.39 -1.07 10.37
N THR A 73 12.26 -2.33 9.95
CA THR A 73 11.18 -2.77 9.05
C THR A 73 9.80 -2.57 9.67
N PHE A 74 9.63 -2.93 10.95
CA PHE A 74 8.38 -2.72 11.67
C PHE A 74 8.09 -1.23 11.90
N ASN A 75 9.10 -0.44 12.28
CA ASN A 75 8.97 1.01 12.41
C ASN A 75 8.54 1.67 11.09
N PHE A 76 9.10 1.18 9.98
CA PHE A 76 8.76 1.67 8.66
C PHE A 76 7.32 1.29 8.26
N ALA A 77 6.93 0.05 8.52
CA ALA A 77 5.56 -0.42 8.29
C ALA A 77 4.52 0.42 9.05
N GLU A 78 4.79 0.72 10.32
CA GLU A 78 3.93 1.56 11.16
C GLU A 78 3.80 2.98 10.60
N ARG A 79 4.92 3.57 10.15
CA ARG A 79 4.92 4.89 9.52
C ARG A 79 4.07 4.91 8.24
N ILE A 80 4.25 3.93 7.35
CA ILE A 80 3.44 3.82 6.13
C ILE A 80 1.95 3.64 6.47
N TYR A 81 1.65 2.84 7.49
CA TYR A 81 0.28 2.60 7.93
C TYR A 81 -0.41 3.88 8.38
N GLU A 82 0.23 4.65 9.27
CA GLU A 82 -0.33 5.91 9.78
C GLU A 82 -0.47 6.96 8.67
N GLU A 83 0.49 7.05 7.75
CA GLU A 83 0.38 7.93 6.58
C GLU A 83 -0.77 7.52 5.65
N ALA A 84 -0.92 6.22 5.39
CA ALA A 84 -2.01 5.72 4.54
C ALA A 84 -3.39 5.93 5.17
N ARG A 85 -3.53 5.80 6.50
CA ARG A 85 -4.78 6.13 7.21
C ARG A 85 -5.16 7.59 7.06
N GLN A 86 -4.17 8.49 7.06
CA GLN A 86 -4.43 9.91 6.81
C GLN A 86 -4.92 10.12 5.38
N LEU A 87 -4.29 9.48 4.40
CA LEU A 87 -4.73 9.54 3.00
C LEU A 87 -6.16 9.02 2.83
N GLU A 88 -6.49 7.86 3.42
CA GLU A 88 -7.84 7.27 3.34
C GLU A 88 -8.92 8.21 3.87
N ARG A 89 -8.63 8.98 4.92
CA ARG A 89 -9.56 10.01 5.43
C ARG A 89 -9.79 11.12 4.41
N TYR A 90 -8.76 11.54 3.69
CA TYR A 90 -8.89 12.54 2.62
C TYR A 90 -9.63 11.99 1.41
N GLU A 91 -9.42 10.72 1.05
CA GLU A 91 -10.14 10.03 -0.02
C GLU A 91 -11.63 9.88 0.31
N THR A 92 -11.96 9.52 1.55
CA THR A 92 -13.36 9.36 1.97
C THR A 92 -14.11 10.70 2.01
N ALA A 93 -13.41 11.80 2.32
CA ALA A 93 -14.00 13.14 2.39
C ALA A 93 -14.08 13.87 1.04
N SER A 94 -13.45 13.34 -0.01
CA SER A 94 -13.32 14.00 -1.31
C SER A 94 -13.91 13.12 -2.42
N THR A 95 -14.45 13.73 -3.48
CA THR A 95 -14.64 12.99 -4.72
C THR A 95 -13.27 12.56 -5.25
N LEU A 96 -13.12 11.27 -5.55
CA LEU A 96 -11.88 10.65 -6.02
C LEU A 96 -11.29 11.47 -7.19
N SER A 97 -10.24 12.25 -6.92
CA SER A 97 -9.50 12.94 -7.98
C SER A 97 -8.42 12.01 -8.53
N GLU A 98 -8.04 12.20 -9.80
CA GLU A 98 -6.91 11.46 -10.40
C GLU A 98 -5.61 11.63 -9.60
N GLU A 99 -5.47 12.77 -8.92
CA GLU A 99 -4.35 13.03 -8.02
C GLU A 99 -4.36 12.10 -6.79
N LEU A 100 -5.53 11.89 -6.16
CA LEU A 100 -5.67 10.94 -5.04
C LEU A 100 -5.38 9.51 -5.50
N LYS A 101 -5.86 9.11 -6.67
CA LYS A 101 -5.56 7.79 -7.26
C LYS A 101 -4.06 7.59 -7.49
N THR A 102 -3.38 8.61 -8.04
CA THR A 102 -1.92 8.59 -8.23
C THR A 102 -1.19 8.48 -6.88
N ARG A 103 -1.69 9.16 -5.83
CA ARG A 103 -1.13 9.07 -4.48
C ARG A 103 -1.31 7.68 -3.88
N HIS A 104 -2.49 7.08 -4.01
CA HIS A 104 -2.76 5.71 -3.58
C HIS A 104 -1.80 4.71 -4.24
N GLN A 105 -1.59 4.83 -5.54
CA GLN A 105 -0.62 4.01 -6.27
C GLN A 105 0.80 4.13 -5.70
N LYS A 106 1.25 5.34 -5.36
CA LYS A 106 2.58 5.55 -4.76
C LYS A 106 2.71 4.85 -3.40
N TYR A 107 1.66 4.86 -2.58
CA TYR A 107 1.63 4.11 -1.32
C TYR A 107 1.66 2.60 -1.54
N ASP A 108 0.97 2.09 -2.55
CA ASP A 108 1.04 0.67 -2.89
C ASP A 108 2.45 0.27 -3.40
N ILE A 109 3.19 1.16 -4.09
CA ILE A 109 4.61 0.96 -4.40
C ILE A 109 5.46 0.89 -3.12
N LEU A 110 5.25 1.81 -2.17
CA LEU A 110 5.93 1.82 -0.87
C LEU A 110 5.72 0.50 -0.13
N ARG A 111 4.48 0.01 -0.09
CA ARG A 111 4.12 -1.25 0.56
C ARG A 111 4.71 -2.46 -0.17
N ALA A 112 4.75 -2.46 -1.50
CA ALA A 112 5.45 -3.48 -2.27
C ALA A 112 6.96 -3.51 -1.94
N ASN A 113 7.61 -2.35 -1.82
CA ASN A 113 9.02 -2.26 -1.39
C ASN A 113 9.23 -2.79 0.03
N LEU A 114 8.36 -2.39 0.97
CA LEU A 114 8.36 -2.93 2.34
C LEU A 114 8.26 -4.46 2.32
N PHE A 115 7.33 -5.00 1.54
CA PHE A 115 7.16 -6.45 1.41
C PHE A 115 8.43 -7.11 0.85
N PHE A 116 9.02 -6.63 -0.25
CA PHE A 116 10.26 -7.17 -0.79
C PHE A 116 11.43 -7.11 0.19
N ASN A 117 11.59 -6.01 0.93
CA ASN A 117 12.61 -5.93 1.97
C ASN A 117 12.36 -6.94 3.08
N SER A 118 11.10 -7.13 3.47
CA SER A 118 10.75 -8.13 4.47
C SER A 118 11.12 -9.55 4.03
N LEU A 119 11.01 -9.87 2.74
CA LEU A 119 11.46 -11.16 2.18
C LEU A 119 12.97 -11.34 2.40
N ARG A 120 13.77 -10.37 1.94
CA ARG A 120 15.24 -10.40 2.06
C ARG A 120 15.72 -10.50 3.50
N ILE A 121 15.08 -9.76 4.40
CA ILE A 121 15.42 -9.82 5.84
C ILE A 121 15.05 -11.18 6.40
N ARG A 122 13.88 -11.73 6.07
CA ARG A 122 13.48 -13.08 6.53
C ARG A 122 14.44 -14.17 6.05
N GLU A 123 14.88 -14.09 4.80
CA GLU A 123 15.85 -15.02 4.21
C GLU A 123 17.19 -14.99 4.95
N LYS A 124 17.69 -13.79 5.29
CA LYS A 124 18.98 -13.62 5.98
C LYS A 124 18.92 -13.82 7.49
N CYS A 125 17.77 -13.57 8.12
CA CYS A 125 17.60 -13.53 9.57
C CYS A 125 16.78 -14.69 10.12
N GLU A 126 16.81 -15.84 9.45
CA GLU A 126 16.17 -17.10 9.87
C GLU A 126 14.72 -16.93 10.33
N ASP A 127 13.89 -16.28 9.50
CA ASP A 127 12.45 -16.26 9.72
C ASP A 127 11.98 -15.57 11.02
N SER A 128 12.73 -14.56 11.46
CA SER A 128 12.54 -13.81 12.72
C SER A 128 11.13 -13.22 12.96
N PHE A 129 10.30 -13.10 11.94
CA PHE A 129 8.90 -12.66 12.03
C PHE A 129 8.02 -13.31 10.96
N ASN A 130 6.71 -13.15 11.11
CA ASN A 130 5.71 -13.62 10.16
C ASN A 130 5.23 -12.48 9.25
N THR A 131 4.85 -12.81 8.01
CA THR A 131 4.27 -11.85 7.07
C THR A 131 2.83 -12.22 6.73
N ALA A 132 1.97 -11.23 6.61
CA ALA A 132 0.65 -11.35 6.00
C ALA A 132 0.54 -10.30 4.90
N LEU A 133 0.62 -10.75 3.64
CA LEU A 133 0.42 -9.88 2.49
C LEU A 133 -1.06 -9.95 2.10
N TYR A 134 -1.75 -8.82 2.16
CA TYR A 134 -3.16 -8.72 1.79
C TYR A 134 -3.31 -7.98 0.47
N ILE A 135 -3.65 -8.70 -0.59
CA ILE A 135 -3.87 -8.13 -1.92
C ILE A 135 -5.37 -8.00 -2.16
N TYR A 136 -5.84 -6.77 -2.36
CA TYR A 136 -7.26 -6.48 -2.53
C TYR A 136 -7.56 -5.86 -3.90
N GLN A 137 -8.82 -5.91 -4.32
CA GLN A 137 -9.31 -5.24 -5.51
C GLN A 137 -9.71 -3.81 -5.13
N TYR A 138 -9.11 -2.80 -5.75
CA TYR A 138 -9.39 -1.39 -5.53
C TYR A 138 -10.38 -0.84 -6.56
N ASN A 139 -10.23 -1.19 -7.83
CA ASN A 139 -11.05 -0.67 -8.92
C ASN A 139 -12.28 -1.56 -9.19
N ASN A 140 -13.43 -0.94 -9.46
CA ASN A 140 -14.66 -1.63 -9.92
C ASN A 140 -15.10 -2.82 -9.03
N GLN A 141 -15.03 -2.66 -7.71
CA GLN A 141 -15.43 -3.70 -6.76
C GLN A 141 -16.91 -4.05 -6.89
N SER A 142 -17.23 -5.34 -6.97
CA SER A 142 -18.60 -5.81 -6.78
C SER A 142 -19.04 -5.63 -5.32
N ILE A 143 -20.35 -5.66 -5.05
CA ILE A 143 -20.89 -5.58 -3.68
C ILE A 143 -20.31 -6.73 -2.82
N ASP A 144 -20.23 -7.94 -3.38
CA ASP A 144 -19.70 -9.11 -2.69
C ASP A 144 -18.21 -8.98 -2.42
N THR A 145 -17.42 -8.51 -3.41
CA THR A 145 -15.99 -8.20 -3.24
C THR A 145 -15.78 -7.20 -2.11
N LYS A 146 -16.56 -6.11 -2.09
CA LYS A 146 -16.46 -5.07 -1.06
C LYS A 146 -16.82 -5.61 0.34
N ALA A 147 -17.87 -6.42 0.44
CA ALA A 147 -18.25 -7.05 1.70
C ALA A 147 -17.15 -7.99 2.22
N LYS A 148 -16.60 -8.83 1.34
CA LYS A 148 -15.51 -9.76 1.67
C LYS A 148 -14.24 -9.02 2.10
N GLN A 149 -13.85 -7.96 1.39
CA GLN A 149 -12.72 -7.11 1.74
C GLN A 149 -12.90 -6.45 3.12
N ASN A 150 -14.11 -6.00 3.44
CA ASN A 150 -14.39 -5.43 4.77
C ASN A 150 -14.22 -6.46 5.89
N VAL A 151 -14.60 -7.72 5.65
CA VAL A 151 -14.38 -8.82 6.60
C VAL A 151 -12.89 -9.10 6.74
N PHE A 152 -12.17 -9.28 5.63
CA PHE A 152 -10.72 -9.51 5.66
C PHE A 152 -9.95 -8.38 6.34
N SER A 153 -10.25 -7.12 6.05
CA SER A 153 -9.61 -5.98 6.71
C SER A 153 -9.82 -5.99 8.22
N LYS A 154 -11.01 -6.36 8.71
CA LYS A 154 -11.29 -6.50 10.15
C LYS A 154 -10.52 -7.66 10.77
N LEU A 155 -10.57 -8.83 10.14
CA LEU A 155 -9.87 -10.03 10.61
C LEU A 155 -8.35 -9.81 10.68
N LEU A 156 -7.77 -9.18 9.65
CA LEU A 156 -6.33 -8.87 9.61
C LEU A 156 -5.94 -7.80 10.61
N GLY A 157 -6.81 -6.81 10.87
CA GLY A 157 -6.63 -5.84 11.94
C GLY A 157 -6.57 -6.52 13.31
N GLU A 158 -7.55 -7.38 13.60
CA GLU A 158 -7.58 -8.15 14.85
C GLU A 158 -6.38 -9.08 14.99
N LEU A 159 -5.98 -9.75 13.91
CA LEU A 159 -4.79 -10.60 13.87
C LEU A 159 -3.52 -9.81 14.17
N LYS A 160 -3.39 -8.61 13.60
CA LYS A 160 -2.26 -7.70 13.85
C LYS A 160 -2.23 -7.22 15.30
N ASP A 161 -3.38 -6.94 15.89
CA ASP A 161 -3.49 -6.54 17.29
C ASP A 161 -3.07 -7.67 18.25
N ARG A 162 -3.46 -8.92 17.94
CA ARG A 162 -3.10 -10.10 18.74
C ARG A 162 -1.61 -10.47 18.61
N GLU A 163 -1.05 -10.44 17.41
CA GLU A 163 0.34 -10.86 17.15
C GLU A 163 1.37 -9.74 17.39
N GLY A 164 0.95 -8.46 17.36
CA GLY A 164 1.81 -7.31 17.62
C GLY A 164 3.00 -7.24 16.66
N THR A 165 4.21 -7.10 17.19
CA THR A 165 5.46 -6.99 16.41
C THR A 165 5.97 -8.32 15.87
N LYS A 166 5.22 -9.42 16.02
CA LYS A 166 5.57 -10.71 15.41
C LYS A 166 4.99 -10.88 14.01
N LEU A 167 4.02 -10.05 13.63
CA LEU A 167 3.35 -10.09 12.35
C LEU A 167 3.48 -8.76 11.61
N LEU A 168 4.13 -8.81 10.46
CA LEU A 168 4.17 -7.74 9.48
C LEU A 168 2.97 -7.88 8.54
N LEU A 169 1.97 -7.02 8.69
CA LEU A 169 0.82 -6.93 7.80
C LEU A 169 1.08 -5.88 6.71
N VAL A 170 0.96 -6.29 5.44
CA VAL A 170 1.17 -5.40 4.29
C VAL A 170 -0.03 -5.46 3.34
N PRO A 171 -0.95 -4.48 3.40
CA PRO A 171 -2.12 -4.43 2.51
C PRO A 171 -1.82 -3.65 1.22
N MET A 172 -2.08 -4.19 0.02
CA MET A 172 -1.86 -3.45 -1.24
C MET A 172 -2.92 -3.77 -2.31
N ALA A 173 -3.22 -2.79 -3.17
CA ALA A 173 -4.16 -3.01 -4.27
C ALA A 173 -3.51 -3.81 -5.41
N GLY A 174 -4.16 -4.89 -5.84
CA GLY A 174 -3.67 -5.79 -6.91
C GLY A 174 -4.05 -5.36 -8.33
N ASP A 175 -4.97 -4.42 -8.48
CA ASP A 175 -5.61 -4.07 -9.76
C ASP A 175 -5.46 -2.59 -10.13
N ASN A 176 -4.48 -1.90 -9.52
CA ASN A 176 -4.22 -0.47 -9.75
C ASN A 176 -3.25 -0.18 -10.91
N GLY A 177 -2.80 -1.21 -11.63
CA GLY A 177 -1.92 -1.08 -12.81
C GLY A 177 -0.43 -0.95 -12.48
N ILE A 178 -0.01 -1.15 -11.23
CA ILE A 178 1.39 -1.07 -10.85
C ILE A 178 2.14 -2.34 -11.28
N VAL A 179 3.16 -2.16 -12.12
CA VAL A 179 3.99 -3.25 -12.66
C VAL A 179 4.63 -4.09 -11.55
N SER A 180 5.19 -3.47 -10.52
CA SER A 180 5.84 -4.20 -9.42
C SER A 180 4.87 -5.08 -8.63
N ILE A 181 3.59 -4.71 -8.53
CA ILE A 181 2.58 -5.52 -7.85
C ILE A 181 2.14 -6.67 -8.73
N ASN A 182 1.97 -6.44 -10.04
CA ASN A 182 1.71 -7.53 -10.98
C ASN A 182 2.82 -8.60 -10.91
N LEU A 183 4.10 -8.18 -10.86
CA LEU A 183 5.21 -9.11 -10.70
C LEU A 183 5.17 -9.88 -9.37
N ILE A 184 4.72 -9.27 -8.28
CA ILE A 184 4.49 -9.98 -7.00
C ILE A 184 3.38 -11.02 -7.19
N MET A 185 2.26 -10.62 -7.77
CA MET A 185 1.12 -11.51 -8.01
C MET A 185 1.52 -12.71 -8.88
N ASP A 186 2.25 -12.45 -9.96
CA ASP A 186 2.78 -13.49 -10.86
C ASP A 186 3.72 -14.45 -10.11
N LYS A 187 4.66 -13.91 -9.32
CA LYS A 187 5.59 -14.71 -8.50
C LYS A 187 4.87 -15.68 -7.56
N PHE A 188 3.72 -15.28 -7.01
CA PHE A 188 2.94 -16.09 -6.08
C PHE A 188 1.71 -16.76 -6.71
N ASN A 189 1.60 -16.77 -8.05
CA ASN A 189 0.47 -17.34 -8.79
C ASN A 189 -0.89 -16.84 -8.27
N ILE A 190 -1.02 -15.52 -8.14
CA ILE A 190 -2.25 -14.84 -7.73
C ILE A 190 -2.87 -14.19 -8.97
N ALA A 191 -3.97 -14.75 -9.45
CA ALA A 191 -4.74 -14.20 -10.55
C ALA A 191 -5.60 -13.02 -10.08
N LYS A 192 -5.92 -12.09 -10.99
CA LYS A 192 -6.73 -10.90 -10.67
C LYS A 192 -8.15 -11.26 -10.25
N GLU A 193 -8.67 -12.36 -10.79
CA GLU A 193 -10.01 -12.87 -10.54
C GLU A 193 -10.15 -13.49 -9.14
N GLU A 194 -9.03 -13.80 -8.47
CA GLU A 194 -9.02 -14.38 -7.13
C GLU A 194 -9.03 -13.32 -6.03
N LEU A 195 -8.88 -12.04 -6.38
CA LEU A 195 -8.87 -10.95 -5.41
C LEU A 195 -10.24 -10.82 -4.71
N PRO A 196 -10.26 -10.57 -3.38
CA PRO A 196 -9.12 -10.37 -2.50
C PRO A 196 -8.45 -11.67 -2.02
N VAL A 197 -7.13 -11.61 -1.77
CA VAL A 197 -6.29 -12.73 -1.30
C VAL A 197 -5.40 -12.32 -0.14
N ILE A 198 -5.24 -13.22 0.83
CA ILE A 198 -4.26 -13.11 1.91
C ILE A 198 -3.17 -14.16 1.67
N LEU A 199 -1.91 -13.76 1.70
CA LEU A 199 -0.74 -14.63 1.59
C LEU A 199 0.02 -14.60 2.92
N ILE A 200 -0.05 -15.70 3.67
CA ILE A 200 0.65 -15.85 4.95
C ILE A 200 2.02 -16.47 4.70
N ASN A 201 3.05 -15.84 5.26
CA ASN A 201 4.44 -16.28 5.22
C ASN A 201 5.02 -16.55 3.81
N ASN A 202 4.37 -15.99 2.77
CA ASN A 202 4.71 -16.11 1.34
C ASN A 202 4.31 -17.44 0.68
N ASP A 203 3.65 -18.33 1.41
CA ASP A 203 3.35 -19.69 0.91
C ASP A 203 1.85 -20.01 0.96
N ILE A 204 1.17 -19.59 2.04
CA ILE A 204 -0.20 -20.01 2.31
C ILE A 204 -1.16 -18.96 1.74
N LYS A 205 -1.81 -19.30 0.64
CA LYS A 205 -2.82 -18.48 -0.02
C LYS A 205 -4.20 -18.74 0.57
N ILE A 206 -4.88 -17.68 0.97
CA ILE A 206 -6.22 -17.71 1.56
C ILE A 206 -7.09 -16.73 0.79
N ASN A 207 -8.06 -17.29 0.09
CA ASN A 207 -9.05 -16.54 -0.68
C ASN A 207 -10.46 -16.72 -0.10
N ASP A 208 -10.71 -17.70 0.77
CA ASP A 208 -12.03 -17.90 1.38
C ASP A 208 -12.19 -17.19 2.73
N LEU A 209 -13.45 -16.96 3.13
CA LEU A 209 -13.76 -16.43 4.44
C LEU A 209 -13.31 -17.42 5.53
N THR A 210 -12.56 -16.91 6.50
CA THR A 210 -11.88 -17.67 7.56
C THR A 210 -12.04 -16.93 8.89
N THR A 211 -11.67 -17.54 10.01
CA THR A 211 -11.64 -16.87 11.33
C THR A 211 -10.23 -16.40 11.69
N VAL A 212 -10.12 -15.51 12.68
CA VAL A 212 -8.81 -15.05 13.18
C VAL A 212 -8.03 -16.23 13.76
N GLU A 213 -8.70 -17.17 14.41
CA GLU A 213 -8.08 -18.37 15.00
C GLU A 213 -7.47 -19.28 13.94
N GLU A 214 -8.12 -19.42 12.78
CA GLU A 214 -7.58 -20.15 11.64
C GLU A 214 -6.36 -19.45 11.04
N LEU A 215 -6.40 -18.12 10.91
CA LEU A 215 -5.25 -17.32 10.47
C LEU A 215 -4.05 -17.45 11.42
N GLU A 216 -4.29 -17.38 12.73
CA GLU A 216 -3.24 -17.60 13.75
C GLU A 216 -2.64 -19.00 13.65
N ALA A 217 -3.44 -20.02 13.36
CA ALA A 217 -2.94 -21.38 13.22
C ALA A 217 -1.94 -21.50 12.06
N TYR A 218 -2.13 -20.77 10.96
CA TYR A 218 -1.17 -20.72 9.85
C TYR A 218 0.14 -20.01 10.24
N ILE A 219 0.08 -18.99 11.08
CA ILE A 219 1.25 -18.26 11.58
C ILE A 219 2.09 -19.13 12.53
N LYS A 220 1.43 -19.94 13.37
CA LYS A 220 2.09 -20.78 14.39
C LYS A 220 2.65 -22.09 13.85
N LYS A 221 2.29 -22.51 12.63
CA LYS A 221 2.83 -23.74 12.03
C LYS A 221 4.35 -23.61 11.83
N PRO A 222 5.15 -24.60 12.26
CA PRO A 222 6.59 -24.59 12.04
C PRO A 222 6.87 -24.55 10.54
N LYS A 223 7.71 -23.58 10.13
CA LYS A 223 8.04 -23.35 8.73
C LYS A 223 8.83 -24.56 8.20
N THR A 224 8.27 -25.30 7.25
CA THR A 224 9.02 -26.33 6.52
C THR A 224 9.94 -25.61 5.55
N ARG A 225 11.25 -25.56 5.83
CA ARG A 225 12.27 -25.05 4.90
C ARG A 225 12.13 -25.77 3.56
N LYS A 226 11.55 -25.11 2.57
CA LYS A 226 11.78 -25.34 1.14
C LYS A 226 12.00 -23.97 0.49
N TRP A 227 13.14 -23.36 0.81
CA TRP A 227 13.59 -22.17 0.11
C TRP A 227 15.10 -22.30 -0.17
N SER A 228 15.40 -23.17 -1.12
CA SER A 228 16.61 -23.14 -1.96
C SER A 228 16.25 -23.89 -3.25
N ASP A 229 16.67 -23.34 -4.39
CA ASP A 229 16.52 -23.88 -5.75
C ASP A 229 15.13 -23.73 -6.39
N SER A 230 14.87 -22.65 -7.13
CA SER A 230 14.22 -22.78 -8.45
C SER A 230 14.01 -21.48 -9.25
N SER A 231 14.21 -20.27 -8.71
CA SER A 231 13.87 -19.06 -9.49
C SER A 231 15.10 -18.33 -10.05
N ASP A 232 16.09 -18.02 -9.22
CA ASP A 232 17.27 -17.26 -9.69
C ASP A 232 18.21 -18.14 -10.53
N ASP A 233 18.29 -19.42 -10.18
CA ASP A 233 19.11 -20.44 -10.86
C ASP A 233 18.57 -20.83 -12.25
N VAL A 234 17.28 -20.57 -12.51
CA VAL A 234 16.64 -20.83 -13.82
C VAL A 234 16.83 -19.62 -14.74
N ILE A 235 16.65 -18.40 -14.24
CA ILE A 235 16.83 -17.18 -15.04
C ILE A 235 18.30 -17.01 -15.45
N GLU A 236 19.26 -17.30 -14.57
CA GLU A 236 20.68 -17.20 -14.90
C GLU A 236 21.10 -18.27 -15.94
N LYS A 237 20.56 -19.50 -15.84
CA LYS A 237 20.82 -20.57 -16.83
C LYS A 237 20.11 -20.36 -18.17
N GLU A 238 19.01 -19.63 -18.21
CA GLU A 238 18.27 -19.32 -19.43
C GLU A 238 18.92 -18.16 -20.19
N ILE A 239 19.43 -17.15 -19.48
CA ILE A 239 20.23 -16.06 -20.04
C ILE A 239 21.57 -16.58 -20.57
N GLU A 240 22.27 -17.46 -19.83
CA GLU A 240 23.54 -18.05 -20.28
C GLU A 240 23.35 -18.93 -21.53
N LYS A 241 22.20 -19.62 -21.66
CA LYS A 241 21.83 -20.39 -22.86
C LYS A 241 21.52 -19.52 -24.08
N GLU A 242 20.95 -18.33 -23.91
CA GLU A 242 20.72 -17.41 -25.02
C GLU A 242 22.02 -16.72 -25.47
N GLU A 243 22.88 -16.30 -24.54
CA GLU A 243 24.18 -15.71 -24.90
C GLU A 243 25.10 -16.71 -25.65
N LEU A 244 25.10 -17.99 -25.26
CA LEU A 244 25.83 -19.05 -25.96
C LEU A 244 25.31 -19.36 -27.38
N LYS A 245 24.05 -19.03 -27.69
CA LYS A 245 23.52 -19.15 -29.06
C LYS A 245 23.94 -17.98 -29.95
N VAL A 246 24.06 -16.78 -29.40
CA VAL A 246 24.45 -15.58 -30.15
C VAL A 246 25.93 -15.62 -30.56
N ILE A 247 26.80 -16.28 -29.78
CA ILE A 247 28.24 -16.40 -30.07
C ILE A 247 28.55 -17.48 -31.13
N ARG A 248 27.56 -18.31 -31.53
CA ARG A 248 27.73 -19.42 -32.50
C ARG A 248 27.13 -19.16 -33.89
N LEU A 249 26.73 -17.93 -34.19
CA LEU A 249 26.37 -17.46 -35.54
C LEU A 249 27.47 -16.55 -36.10
#